data_AF-A0A127V6V6-F1
#
_entry.id   AF-A0A127V6V6-F1
#
_cell.length_a   1.000
_cell.length_b   1.000
_cell.length_c   1.000
_cell.angle_alpha   90.00
_cell.angle_beta   90.00
_cell.angle_gamma   90.00
#
_symmetry.space_group_name_H-M   'P 1'
#
loop_
_entity.id
_entity.type
_entity.pdbx_description
1 polymer ?
#
loop_
_entity_poly.entity_id
_entity_poly.type
_entity_poly.pdbx_seq_one_letter_code
_entity_poly.pdbx_strand_id
1 'polypeptide(L)'
;MTNFVDELRWRGMLHDIMPNAEDKLNEGMCSGYIGFDPTADSLHVGHLTQIMTLIHFQRAGHKPYALVGGATGMVGDPSGKSEERNLLTEETLAHNLDGIKKQLNQFLNFSAEGNGAVMVNNADWFKGFSFLDFIRDVGKHITVNYMMAKDSVKKRLEGDTGMSFTEFSYQLIQGYDFYYLWKNNNCTIQMGGSDQWGNIVTGTEFIRRKDRGTAYGLTTQLIKKADGTKFGKTESGAIWLDPEKTSPYKYYQFWLNATDSDARSWIRIFTLLTQQELEKLEAEHDAAPHLRILQKALATDITVRTHSEAALETAIKTSEFLFGNGSLSFLERLSPAHILEIFEGVAQFVISREELASGIDVATLLAEKTTVFPSKGEVKKTIQGGGLSINKEKVAEVTASYTVSNLINDKYIIVQKGKKNYFLLIAE
;
A
#
# COMPACT_ATOMS: atom_id res chain seq x y z
N MET A 1 9.75 3.36 -28.35
CA MET A 1 8.59 3.64 -27.48
C MET A 1 7.97 2.28 -27.18
N THR A 2 7.87 1.89 -25.91
CA THR A 2 7.29 0.59 -25.53
C THR A 2 5.77 0.65 -25.74
N ASN A 3 5.17 -0.36 -26.39
CA ASN A 3 3.71 -0.46 -26.47
C ASN A 3 3.15 -0.66 -25.05
N PHE A 4 2.33 0.29 -24.58
CA PHE A 4 1.77 0.26 -23.24
C PHE A 4 0.88 -0.96 -22.97
N VAL A 5 0.06 -1.36 -23.95
CA VAL A 5 -0.87 -2.48 -23.77
C VAL A 5 -0.10 -3.80 -23.72
N ASP A 6 0.92 -3.97 -24.58
CA ASP A 6 1.81 -5.13 -24.52
C ASP A 6 2.55 -5.19 -23.18
N GLU A 7 3.03 -4.05 -22.68
CA GLU A 7 3.66 -3.95 -21.35
C GLU A 7 2.75 -4.47 -20.24
N LEU A 8 1.48 -4.07 -20.24
CA LEU A 8 0.50 -4.57 -19.26
C LEU A 8 0.16 -6.05 -19.46
N ARG A 9 0.12 -6.55 -20.70
CA ARG A 9 -0.18 -7.96 -20.99
C ARG A 9 0.87 -8.89 -20.44
N TRP A 10 2.14 -8.69 -20.79
CA TRP A 10 3.19 -9.63 -20.39
C TRP A 10 3.47 -9.59 -18.87
N ARG A 11 3.25 -8.43 -18.24
CA ARG A 11 3.28 -8.28 -16.78
C ARG A 11 2.09 -8.93 -16.06
N GLY A 12 1.07 -9.39 -16.80
CA GLY A 12 -0.14 -9.97 -16.23
C GLY A 12 -1.06 -8.94 -15.56
N MET A 13 -0.91 -7.66 -15.92
CA MET A 13 -1.69 -6.56 -15.34
C MET A 13 -3.02 -6.34 -16.07
N LEU A 14 -3.09 -6.58 -17.38
CA LEU A 14 -4.30 -6.28 -18.18
C LEU A 14 -5.49 -7.19 -17.78
N HIS A 15 -6.65 -6.59 -17.52
CA HIS A 15 -7.91 -7.29 -17.32
C HIS A 15 -8.82 -7.14 -18.54
N ASP A 16 -9.37 -5.93 -18.76
CA ASP A 16 -10.18 -5.61 -19.93
C ASP A 16 -9.67 -4.35 -20.63
N ILE A 17 -9.98 -4.25 -21.91
CA ILE A 17 -9.69 -3.08 -22.74
C ILE A 17 -10.85 -2.87 -23.72
N MET A 18 -11.28 -1.63 -23.90
CA MET A 18 -12.30 -1.30 -24.90
C MET A 18 -11.76 -1.52 -26.32
N PRO A 19 -12.62 -1.91 -27.29
CA PRO A 19 -12.24 -1.99 -28.68
C PRO A 19 -11.59 -0.69 -29.19
N ASN A 20 -10.56 -0.82 -30.04
CA ASN A 20 -9.77 0.27 -30.62
C ASN A 20 -8.99 1.15 -29.62
N ALA A 21 -9.00 0.84 -28.32
CA ALA A 21 -8.24 1.60 -27.34
C ALA A 21 -6.71 1.42 -27.52
N GLU A 22 -6.29 0.21 -27.88
CA GLU A 22 -4.88 -0.08 -28.19
C GLU A 22 -4.42 0.67 -29.45
N ASP A 23 -5.23 0.65 -30.52
CA ASP A 23 -4.93 1.41 -31.73
C ASP A 23 -4.76 2.90 -31.40
N LYS A 24 -5.69 3.45 -30.60
CA LYS A 24 -5.61 4.84 -30.14
C LYS A 24 -4.31 5.14 -29.39
N LEU A 25 -3.88 4.24 -28.51
CA LEU A 25 -2.63 4.39 -27.75
C LEU A 25 -1.39 4.31 -28.66
N ASN A 26 -1.47 3.55 -29.75
CA ASN A 26 -0.37 3.39 -30.71
C ASN A 26 -0.24 4.54 -31.73
N GLU A 27 -1.26 5.41 -31.84
CA GLU A 27 -1.21 6.60 -32.72
C GLU A 27 -0.22 7.68 -32.24
N GLY A 28 0.20 7.65 -30.97
CA GLY A 28 1.15 8.60 -30.39
C GLY A 28 0.84 8.93 -28.93
N MET A 29 1.32 10.08 -28.46
CA MET A 29 1.07 10.52 -27.08
C MET A 29 -0.43 10.73 -26.84
N CYS A 30 -0.97 10.01 -25.86
CA CYS A 30 -2.33 10.17 -25.37
C CYS A 30 -2.30 10.67 -23.92
N SER A 31 -3.36 11.37 -23.51
CA SER A 31 -3.60 11.66 -22.10
C SER A 31 -4.55 10.62 -21.52
N GLY A 32 -4.24 10.12 -20.33
CA GLY A 32 -5.03 9.10 -19.66
C GLY A 32 -5.00 9.28 -18.15
N TYR A 33 -6.06 8.86 -17.45
CA TYR A 33 -6.17 9.12 -16.01
C TYR A 33 -6.58 7.92 -15.18
N ILE A 34 -6.20 7.97 -13.89
CA ILE A 34 -6.73 7.12 -12.83
C ILE A 34 -7.17 8.00 -11.66
N GLY A 35 -8.31 7.66 -11.07
CA GLY A 35 -8.85 8.31 -9.87
C GLY A 35 -8.39 7.63 -8.58
N PHE A 36 -8.07 8.44 -7.56
CA PHE A 36 -7.72 8.01 -6.21
C PHE A 36 -8.60 8.74 -5.20
N ASP A 37 -9.48 7.99 -4.53
CA ASP A 37 -10.37 8.55 -3.51
C ASP A 37 -9.67 8.67 -2.15
N PRO A 38 -9.71 9.86 -1.50
CA PRO A 38 -9.06 10.15 -0.22
C PRO A 38 -9.79 9.56 1.00
N THR A 39 -9.93 8.24 1.03
CA THR A 39 -10.57 7.51 2.13
C THR A 39 -9.75 7.45 3.41
N ALA A 40 -8.45 7.68 3.30
CA ALA A 40 -7.49 7.74 4.40
C ALA A 40 -6.39 8.75 4.06
N ASP A 41 -5.61 9.11 5.08
CA ASP A 41 -4.42 9.98 5.02
C ASP A 41 -3.22 9.39 4.27
N SER A 42 -3.25 8.09 4.00
CA SER A 42 -2.22 7.38 3.26
C SER A 42 -2.86 6.41 2.27
N LEU A 43 -2.22 6.23 1.12
CA LEU A 43 -2.42 5.05 0.29
C LEU A 43 -1.81 3.83 1.00
N HIS A 44 -2.33 2.65 0.67
CA HIS A 44 -1.75 1.35 1.03
C HIS A 44 -1.35 0.55 -0.22
N VAL A 45 -0.65 -0.57 -0.03
CA VAL A 45 -0.14 -1.42 -1.14
C VAL A 45 -1.19 -1.83 -2.18
N GLY A 46 -2.46 -1.92 -1.82
CA GLY A 46 -3.56 -2.16 -2.77
C GLY A 46 -3.72 -1.10 -3.88
N HIS A 47 -3.22 0.13 -3.67
CA HIS A 47 -3.25 1.17 -4.70
C HIS A 47 -2.02 1.14 -5.62
N LEU A 48 -0.97 0.39 -5.26
CA LEU A 48 0.28 0.37 -6.02
C LEU A 48 0.09 -0.15 -7.44
N THR A 49 -0.84 -1.08 -7.68
CA THR A 49 -1.10 -1.56 -9.05
C THR A 49 -1.53 -0.41 -9.96
N GLN A 50 -2.38 0.49 -9.47
CA GLN A 50 -2.82 1.67 -10.23
C GLN A 50 -1.70 2.70 -10.41
N ILE A 51 -0.89 2.91 -9.37
CA ILE A 51 0.30 3.75 -9.47
C ILE A 51 1.27 3.21 -10.53
N MET A 52 1.54 1.90 -10.52
CA MET A 52 2.39 1.24 -11.51
C MET A 52 1.79 1.36 -12.92
N THR A 53 0.48 1.25 -13.08
CA THR A 53 -0.19 1.51 -14.37
C THR A 53 0.12 2.91 -14.88
N LEU A 54 0.02 3.94 -14.04
CA LEU A 54 0.39 5.32 -14.43
C LEU A 54 1.88 5.47 -14.75
N ILE A 55 2.76 4.79 -14.01
CA ILE A 55 4.21 4.78 -14.30
C ILE A 55 4.48 4.14 -15.67
N HIS A 56 3.90 2.98 -15.96
CA HIS A 56 4.06 2.32 -17.26
C HIS A 56 3.46 3.17 -18.39
N PHE A 57 2.33 3.83 -18.15
CA PHE A 57 1.73 4.77 -19.09
C PHE A 57 2.68 5.94 -19.40
N GLN A 58 3.30 6.52 -18.38
CA GLN A 58 4.30 7.57 -18.55
C GLN A 58 5.56 7.07 -19.27
N ARG A 59 6.06 5.88 -18.93
CA ARG A 59 7.25 5.30 -19.58
C ARG A 59 7.01 4.92 -21.04
N ALA A 60 5.77 4.59 -21.41
CA ALA A 60 5.35 4.41 -22.79
C ALA A 60 5.25 5.73 -23.58
N GLY A 61 5.48 6.88 -22.92
CA GLY A 61 5.48 8.20 -23.56
C GLY A 61 4.11 8.89 -23.57
N HIS A 62 3.12 8.35 -22.84
CA HIS A 62 1.82 8.97 -22.65
C HIS A 62 1.81 9.90 -21.44
N LYS A 63 0.79 10.76 -21.34
CA LYS A 63 0.67 11.78 -20.29
C LYS A 63 -0.31 11.35 -19.19
N PRO A 64 0.16 10.93 -18.00
CA PRO A 64 -0.70 10.47 -16.93
C PRO A 64 -1.36 11.64 -16.19
N TYR A 65 -2.65 11.47 -15.88
CA TYR A 65 -3.40 12.32 -14.97
C TYR A 65 -3.74 11.53 -13.71
N ALA A 66 -3.26 12.00 -12.57
CA ALA A 66 -3.65 11.46 -11.27
C ALA A 66 -4.77 12.34 -10.70
N LEU A 67 -6.01 11.85 -10.78
CA LEU A 67 -7.17 12.54 -10.23
C LEU A 67 -7.31 12.18 -8.75
N VAL A 68 -7.24 13.18 -7.88
CA VAL A 68 -7.54 13.01 -6.45
C VAL A 68 -8.99 13.39 -6.21
N GLY A 69 -9.75 12.48 -5.62
CA GLY A 69 -11.20 12.53 -5.53
C GLY A 69 -11.74 13.40 -4.40
N GLY A 70 -11.53 14.72 -4.42
CA GLY A 70 -12.12 15.61 -3.41
C GLY A 70 -13.65 15.51 -3.35
N ALA A 71 -14.34 15.60 -4.48
CA ALA A 71 -15.80 15.47 -4.54
C ALA A 71 -16.28 14.02 -4.40
N THR A 72 -15.62 13.07 -5.08
CA THR A 72 -15.97 11.64 -5.02
C THR A 72 -15.75 11.05 -3.63
N GLY A 73 -14.74 11.52 -2.90
CA GLY A 73 -14.47 11.15 -1.51
C GLY A 73 -15.56 11.57 -0.52
N MET A 74 -16.33 12.63 -0.82
CA MET A 74 -17.50 13.02 -0.03
C MET A 74 -18.72 12.13 -0.26
N VAL A 75 -18.75 11.35 -1.35
CA VAL A 75 -19.88 10.50 -1.73
C VAL A 75 -19.62 9.04 -1.39
N GLY A 76 -18.42 8.55 -1.72
CA GLY A 76 -17.98 7.18 -1.49
C GLY A 76 -18.37 6.21 -2.62
N ASP A 77 -17.38 5.52 -3.19
CA ASP A 77 -17.59 4.50 -4.22
C ASP A 77 -18.18 3.19 -3.65
N PRO A 78 -19.36 2.73 -4.13
CA PRO A 78 -19.95 1.45 -3.72
C PRO A 78 -19.35 0.23 -4.45
N SER A 79 -18.50 0.43 -5.46
CA SER A 79 -17.98 -0.66 -6.31
C SER A 79 -17.15 -1.66 -5.51
N GLY A 80 -17.53 -2.94 -5.57
CA GLY A 80 -16.86 -4.02 -4.84
C GLY A 80 -17.03 -3.98 -3.31
N LYS A 81 -17.98 -3.20 -2.80
CA LYS A 81 -18.30 -3.07 -1.35
C LYS A 81 -19.67 -3.64 -1.00
N SER A 82 -19.81 -4.14 0.23
CA SER A 82 -21.06 -4.71 0.77
C SER A 82 -21.82 -3.76 1.72
N GLU A 83 -21.15 -2.75 2.24
CA GLU A 83 -21.66 -1.81 3.25
C GLU A 83 -21.44 -0.35 2.79
N GLU A 84 -22.27 0.56 3.31
CA GLU A 84 -22.18 2.00 3.06
C GLU A 84 -20.97 2.63 3.77
N ARG A 85 -20.36 3.63 3.14
CA ARG A 85 -19.20 4.33 3.72
C ARG A 85 -19.63 5.44 4.67
N ASN A 86 -18.84 5.64 5.73
CA ASN A 86 -18.95 6.84 6.56
C ASN A 86 -18.50 8.08 5.77
N LEU A 87 -19.29 9.15 5.85
CA LEU A 87 -18.97 10.44 5.24
C LEU A 87 -17.83 11.12 6.01
N LEU A 88 -16.83 11.62 5.28
CA LEU A 88 -15.70 12.36 5.84
C LEU A 88 -16.05 13.85 6.01
N THR A 89 -15.49 14.48 7.03
CA THR A 89 -15.53 15.95 7.17
C THR A 89 -14.62 16.61 6.13
N GLU A 90 -14.88 17.88 5.78
CA GLU A 90 -14.02 18.63 4.85
C GLU A 90 -12.57 18.73 5.33
N GLU A 91 -12.36 18.87 6.64
CA GLU A 91 -11.03 18.94 7.25
C GLU A 91 -10.27 17.61 7.11
N THR A 92 -10.91 16.48 7.44
CA THR A 92 -10.33 15.14 7.27
C THR A 92 -10.06 14.86 5.79
N LEU A 93 -10.98 15.25 4.91
CA LEU A 93 -10.81 15.10 3.46
C LEU A 93 -9.61 15.89 2.94
N ALA A 94 -9.43 17.14 3.38
CA ALA A 94 -8.30 17.99 3.00
C ALA A 94 -6.97 17.41 3.51
N HIS A 95 -6.93 16.93 4.75
CA HIS A 95 -5.78 16.23 5.31
C HIS A 95 -5.44 14.97 4.49
N ASN A 96 -6.45 14.16 4.17
CA ASN A 96 -6.27 12.95 3.40
C ASN A 96 -5.73 13.21 2.00
N LEU A 97 -6.28 14.23 1.35
CA LEU A 97 -5.87 14.67 0.03
C LEU A 97 -4.41 15.10 0.04
N ASP A 98 -3.95 15.88 1.02
CA ASP A 98 -2.53 16.28 1.12
C ASP A 98 -1.58 15.07 1.25
N GLY A 99 -1.93 14.09 2.09
CA GLY A 99 -1.15 12.86 2.23
C GLY A 99 -1.02 12.05 0.94
N ILE A 100 -2.14 11.85 0.23
CA ILE A 100 -2.15 11.15 -1.07
C ILE A 100 -1.35 11.91 -2.12
N LYS A 101 -1.49 13.24 -2.19
CA LYS A 101 -0.72 14.08 -3.13
C LYS A 101 0.78 13.93 -2.91
N LYS A 102 1.23 13.98 -1.66
CA LYS A 102 2.64 13.78 -1.29
C LYS A 102 3.17 12.42 -1.76
N GLN A 103 2.39 11.36 -1.57
CA GLN A 103 2.79 10.00 -1.99
C GLN A 103 2.84 9.86 -3.51
N LEU A 104 1.82 10.32 -4.23
CA LEU A 104 1.81 10.26 -5.70
C LEU A 104 2.98 11.05 -6.34
N ASN A 105 3.41 12.14 -5.72
CA ASN A 105 4.60 12.91 -6.12
C ASN A 105 5.91 12.12 -6.07
N GLN A 106 5.98 11.04 -5.30
CA GLN A 106 7.18 10.17 -5.23
C GLN A 106 7.26 9.20 -6.41
N PHE A 107 6.12 8.83 -7.01
CA PHE A 107 6.04 7.77 -8.01
C PHE A 107 6.05 8.27 -9.45
N LEU A 108 5.50 9.47 -9.71
CA LEU A 108 5.35 10.02 -11.05
C LEU A 108 6.27 11.22 -11.27
N ASN A 109 6.71 11.43 -12.50
CA ASN A 109 7.50 12.62 -12.86
C ASN A 109 6.58 13.78 -13.27
N PHE A 110 6.60 14.89 -12.53
CA PHE A 110 5.74 16.07 -12.74
C PHE A 110 6.43 17.20 -13.54
N SER A 111 7.18 16.86 -14.60
CA SER A 111 7.79 17.84 -15.50
C SER A 111 6.74 18.72 -16.21
N ALA A 112 7.04 19.99 -16.43
CA ALA A 112 6.20 20.89 -17.24
C ALA A 112 6.27 20.56 -18.75
N GLU A 113 7.34 19.90 -19.19
CA GLU A 113 7.58 19.56 -20.59
C GLU A 113 7.26 18.10 -20.90
N GLY A 114 6.94 17.82 -22.16
CA GLY A 114 6.67 16.47 -22.66
C GLY A 114 5.46 15.82 -22.00
N ASN A 115 5.66 14.62 -21.45
CA ASN A 115 4.62 13.78 -20.86
C ASN A 115 4.64 13.77 -19.33
N GLY A 116 5.08 14.88 -18.72
CA GLY A 116 5.01 15.04 -17.27
C GLY A 116 3.59 14.88 -16.74
N ALA A 117 3.49 14.20 -15.60
CA ALA A 117 2.24 13.87 -14.94
C ALA A 117 1.52 15.13 -14.48
N VAL A 118 0.19 15.06 -14.44
CA VAL A 118 -0.65 16.15 -13.94
C VAL A 118 -1.52 15.62 -12.82
N MET A 119 -1.49 16.31 -11.69
CA MET A 119 -2.37 16.03 -10.57
C MET A 119 -3.56 16.98 -10.64
N VAL A 120 -4.78 16.44 -10.57
CA VAL A 120 -6.03 17.21 -10.64
C VAL A 120 -6.93 16.84 -9.47
N ASN A 121 -7.83 17.74 -9.08
CA ASN A 121 -8.82 17.48 -8.03
C ASN A 121 -10.22 17.70 -8.59
N ASN A 122 -11.09 16.70 -8.51
CA ASN A 122 -12.45 16.85 -9.02
C ASN A 122 -13.32 17.84 -8.25
N ALA A 123 -12.93 18.17 -7.01
CA ALA A 123 -13.55 19.29 -6.30
C ALA A 123 -13.47 20.61 -7.09
N ASP A 124 -12.46 20.80 -7.96
CA ASP A 124 -12.27 22.05 -8.71
C ASP A 124 -13.42 22.33 -9.69
N TRP A 125 -13.99 21.30 -10.32
CA TRP A 125 -15.11 21.46 -11.26
C TRP A 125 -16.48 21.14 -10.65
N PHE A 126 -16.53 20.48 -9.50
CA PHE A 126 -17.77 20.36 -8.73
C PHE A 126 -18.04 21.56 -7.81
N LYS A 127 -17.02 22.36 -7.52
CA LYS A 127 -17.19 23.59 -6.74
C LYS A 127 -18.13 24.56 -7.46
N GLY A 128 -19.25 24.86 -6.82
CA GLY A 128 -20.30 25.72 -7.39
C GLY A 128 -21.19 25.03 -8.42
N PHE A 129 -21.03 23.72 -8.66
CA PHE A 129 -21.93 22.96 -9.51
C PHE A 129 -23.21 22.63 -8.71
N SER A 130 -24.27 23.41 -8.94
CA SER A 130 -25.51 23.27 -8.18
C SER A 130 -26.17 21.91 -8.44
N PHE A 131 -26.97 21.42 -7.48
CA PHE A 131 -27.73 20.19 -7.66
C PHE A 131 -28.63 20.22 -8.91
N LEU A 132 -29.29 21.36 -9.17
CA LEU A 132 -30.15 21.53 -10.34
C LEU A 132 -29.36 21.50 -11.65
N ASP A 133 -28.18 22.12 -11.68
CA ASP A 133 -27.30 22.03 -12.85
C ASP A 133 -26.78 20.61 -13.02
N PHE A 134 -26.41 19.91 -11.95
CA PHE A 134 -25.92 18.53 -12.02
C PHE A 134 -26.97 17.58 -12.63
N ILE A 135 -28.20 17.58 -12.13
CA ILE A 135 -29.25 16.70 -12.68
C ILE A 135 -29.61 17.06 -14.13
N ARG A 136 -29.52 18.36 -14.49
CA ARG A 136 -29.85 18.87 -15.83
C ARG A 136 -28.74 18.63 -16.86
N ASP A 137 -27.48 18.71 -16.46
CA ASP A 137 -26.32 18.65 -17.35
C ASP A 137 -25.58 17.31 -17.31
N VAL A 138 -25.81 16.52 -16.26
CA VAL A 138 -25.26 15.18 -16.08
C VAL A 138 -26.39 14.14 -16.06
N GLY A 139 -27.31 14.27 -15.09
CA GLY A 139 -28.35 13.28 -14.82
C GLY A 139 -29.23 12.91 -16.03
N LYS A 140 -29.60 13.89 -16.88
CA LYS A 140 -30.45 13.62 -18.06
C LYS A 140 -29.85 12.65 -19.09
N HIS A 141 -28.52 12.48 -19.10
CA HIS A 141 -27.84 11.72 -20.13
C HIS A 141 -27.77 10.23 -19.81
N ILE A 142 -27.82 9.84 -18.53
CA ILE A 142 -27.68 8.45 -18.11
C ILE A 142 -28.99 8.01 -17.45
N THR A 143 -29.60 6.94 -17.97
CA THR A 143 -30.90 6.48 -17.49
C THR A 143 -30.75 5.66 -16.21
N VAL A 144 -31.76 5.69 -15.34
CA VAL A 144 -31.82 4.86 -14.14
C VAL A 144 -31.68 3.38 -14.49
N ASN A 145 -32.37 2.89 -15.53
CA ASN A 145 -32.24 1.50 -15.99
C ASN A 145 -30.80 1.12 -16.36
N TYR A 146 -30.04 2.04 -16.96
CA TYR A 146 -28.64 1.80 -17.30
C TYR A 146 -27.77 1.70 -16.04
N MET A 147 -27.96 2.59 -15.07
CA MET A 147 -27.20 2.59 -13.81
C MET A 147 -27.50 1.33 -12.98
N MET A 148 -28.77 0.92 -12.90
CA MET A 148 -29.20 -0.30 -12.19
C MET A 148 -28.68 -1.58 -12.83
N ALA A 149 -28.40 -1.58 -14.13
CA ALA A 149 -27.88 -2.75 -14.85
C ALA A 149 -26.40 -3.04 -14.57
N LYS A 150 -25.67 -2.12 -13.91
CA LYS A 150 -24.27 -2.35 -13.54
C LYS A 150 -24.17 -3.39 -12.42
N ASP A 151 -23.29 -4.38 -12.57
CA ASP A 151 -23.13 -5.46 -11.61
C ASP A 151 -22.83 -4.98 -10.18
N SER A 152 -22.07 -3.88 -10.02
CA SER A 152 -21.77 -3.28 -8.73
C SER A 152 -23.02 -2.76 -8.01
N VAL A 153 -23.96 -2.17 -8.76
CA VAL A 153 -25.22 -1.65 -8.22
C VAL A 153 -26.23 -2.77 -8.02
N LYS A 154 -26.37 -3.64 -9.03
CA LYS A 154 -27.32 -4.76 -8.98
C LYS A 154 -27.11 -5.63 -7.74
N LYS A 155 -25.87 -6.03 -7.46
CA LYS A 155 -25.53 -6.86 -6.28
C LYS A 155 -25.86 -6.18 -4.94
N ARG A 156 -25.69 -4.86 -4.84
CA ARG A 156 -26.01 -4.06 -3.63
C ARG A 156 -27.51 -3.89 -3.43
N LEU A 157 -28.25 -3.66 -4.51
CA LEU A 157 -29.72 -3.54 -4.47
C LEU A 157 -30.43 -4.86 -4.19
N GLU A 158 -29.85 -5.99 -4.62
CA GLU A 158 -30.36 -7.34 -4.32
C GLU A 158 -30.02 -7.81 -2.90
N GLY A 159 -29.10 -7.13 -2.20
CA GLY A 159 -28.70 -7.46 -0.83
C GLY A 159 -29.53 -6.75 0.25
N ASP A 160 -29.39 -7.20 1.50
CA ASP A 160 -30.20 -6.72 2.63
C ASP A 160 -29.90 -5.27 3.07
N THR A 161 -28.75 -4.72 2.68
CA THR A 161 -28.30 -3.37 3.11
C THR A 161 -28.84 -2.25 2.24
N GLY A 162 -29.34 -2.54 1.04
CA GLY A 162 -29.77 -1.52 0.07
C GLY A 162 -28.63 -0.60 -0.40
N MET A 163 -28.99 0.46 -1.12
CA MET A 163 -28.05 1.48 -1.61
C MET A 163 -28.69 2.86 -1.47
N SER A 164 -27.96 3.83 -0.91
CA SER A 164 -28.45 5.21 -0.78
C SER A 164 -28.38 5.95 -2.12
N PHE A 165 -29.18 7.00 -2.27
CA PHE A 165 -29.16 7.84 -3.48
C PHE A 165 -27.78 8.52 -3.68
N THR A 166 -27.09 8.80 -2.57
CA THR A 166 -25.73 9.34 -2.56
C THR A 166 -24.76 8.41 -3.30
N GLU A 167 -24.66 7.15 -2.88
CA GLU A 167 -23.80 6.16 -3.53
C GLU A 167 -24.25 5.82 -4.95
N PHE A 168 -25.58 5.76 -5.17
CA PHE A 168 -26.12 5.52 -6.51
C PHE A 168 -25.69 6.62 -7.51
N SER A 169 -25.55 7.85 -7.03
CA SER A 169 -25.10 9.00 -7.84
C SER A 169 -23.60 9.00 -8.13
N TYR A 170 -22.80 8.19 -7.43
CA TYR A 170 -21.34 8.13 -7.61
C TYR A 170 -20.93 7.86 -9.07
N GLN A 171 -21.65 6.96 -9.75
CA GLN A 171 -21.43 6.65 -11.17
C GLN A 171 -21.50 7.89 -12.08
N LEU A 172 -22.40 8.82 -11.78
CA LEU A 172 -22.59 10.04 -12.57
C LEU A 172 -21.45 11.03 -12.30
N ILE A 173 -20.98 11.11 -11.07
CA ILE A 173 -19.87 11.98 -10.65
C ILE A 173 -18.58 11.53 -11.35
N GLN A 174 -18.22 10.24 -11.22
CA GLN A 174 -17.04 9.70 -11.91
C GLN A 174 -17.18 9.76 -13.45
N GLY A 175 -18.40 9.56 -13.98
CA GLY A 175 -18.65 9.73 -15.41
C GLY A 175 -18.45 11.17 -15.89
N TYR A 176 -18.81 12.15 -15.07
CA TYR A 176 -18.58 13.56 -15.35
C TYR A 176 -17.08 13.93 -15.25
N ASP A 177 -16.33 13.34 -14.32
CA ASP A 177 -14.87 13.51 -14.26
C ASP A 177 -14.21 13.16 -15.58
N PHE A 178 -14.61 12.02 -16.20
CA PHE A 178 -14.06 11.63 -17.49
C PHE A 178 -14.44 12.66 -18.56
N TYR A 179 -15.70 13.08 -18.62
CA TYR A 179 -16.11 14.10 -19.57
C TYR A 179 -15.36 15.43 -19.41
N TYR A 180 -15.15 15.89 -18.17
CA TYR A 180 -14.41 17.11 -17.90
C TYR A 180 -12.97 17.00 -18.40
N LEU A 181 -12.25 15.93 -18.03
CA LEU A 181 -10.87 15.71 -18.46
C LEU A 181 -10.75 15.48 -19.97
N TRP A 182 -11.72 14.78 -20.58
CA TRP A 182 -11.78 14.61 -22.02
C TRP A 182 -11.93 15.97 -22.72
N LYS A 183 -12.86 16.80 -22.26
CA LYS A 183 -13.17 18.10 -22.87
C LYS A 183 -12.06 19.13 -22.69
N ASN A 184 -11.45 19.19 -21.51
CA ASN A 184 -10.55 20.27 -21.12
C ASN A 184 -9.07 19.88 -21.17
N ASN A 185 -8.75 18.58 -21.14
CA ASN A 185 -7.37 18.08 -21.04
C ASN A 185 -7.02 17.07 -22.13
N ASN A 186 -7.91 16.85 -23.11
CA ASN A 186 -7.76 15.83 -24.15
C ASN A 186 -7.49 14.43 -23.57
N CYS A 187 -8.03 14.15 -22.39
CA CYS A 187 -7.90 12.84 -21.75
C CYS A 187 -8.82 11.84 -22.42
N THR A 188 -8.25 10.95 -23.23
CA THR A 188 -9.03 10.03 -24.08
C THR A 188 -9.18 8.63 -23.49
N ILE A 189 -8.46 8.31 -22.43
CA ILE A 189 -8.51 6.99 -21.78
C ILE A 189 -8.62 7.09 -20.27
N GLN A 190 -9.55 6.34 -19.68
CA GLN A 190 -9.60 6.12 -18.23
C GLN A 190 -9.09 4.71 -17.93
N MET A 191 -8.24 4.63 -16.92
CA MET A 191 -7.69 3.38 -16.40
C MET A 191 -8.17 3.16 -14.95
N GLY A 192 -8.19 1.90 -14.49
CA GLY A 192 -8.54 1.58 -13.12
C GLY A 192 -8.47 0.08 -12.81
N GLY A 193 -8.80 -0.31 -11.58
CA GLY A 193 -8.99 -1.71 -11.22
C GLY A 193 -10.19 -2.33 -11.93
N SER A 194 -10.25 -3.66 -12.03
CA SER A 194 -11.36 -4.34 -12.72
C SER A 194 -12.73 -4.11 -12.08
N ASP A 195 -12.76 -3.75 -10.79
CA ASP A 195 -13.95 -3.30 -10.07
C ASP A 195 -14.51 -1.96 -10.57
N GLN A 196 -13.69 -1.15 -11.27
CA GLN A 196 -14.05 0.17 -11.79
C GLN A 196 -14.66 0.14 -13.19
N TRP A 197 -14.73 -1.02 -13.84
CA TRP A 197 -15.19 -1.14 -15.23
C TRP A 197 -16.57 -0.50 -15.45
N GLY A 198 -17.50 -0.72 -14.53
CA GLY A 198 -18.86 -0.17 -14.60
C GLY A 198 -18.87 1.35 -14.70
N ASN A 199 -18.07 2.02 -13.86
CA ASN A 199 -17.98 3.47 -13.79
C ASN A 199 -17.20 4.04 -14.99
N ILE A 200 -16.13 3.36 -15.41
CA ILE A 200 -15.33 3.74 -16.59
C ILE A 200 -16.18 3.79 -17.84
N VAL A 201 -16.95 2.73 -18.10
CA VAL A 201 -17.83 2.66 -19.26
C VAL A 201 -18.93 3.72 -19.17
N THR A 202 -19.45 4.03 -17.98
CA THR A 202 -20.39 5.15 -17.78
C THR A 202 -19.80 6.50 -18.21
N GLY A 203 -18.51 6.76 -17.93
CA GLY A 203 -17.84 7.97 -18.42
C GLY A 203 -17.77 8.03 -19.96
N THR A 204 -17.39 6.93 -20.61
CA THR A 204 -17.36 6.88 -22.09
C THR A 204 -18.75 7.06 -22.72
N GLU A 205 -19.78 6.45 -22.12
CA GLU A 205 -21.16 6.58 -22.58
C GLU A 205 -21.69 8.00 -22.37
N PHE A 206 -21.31 8.65 -21.27
CA PHE A 206 -21.66 10.04 -21.00
C PHE A 206 -21.05 10.99 -22.05
N ILE A 207 -19.75 10.84 -22.36
CA ILE A 207 -19.06 11.59 -23.44
C ILE A 207 -19.78 11.43 -24.78
N ARG A 208 -20.14 10.18 -25.13
CA ARG A 208 -20.85 9.86 -26.37
C ARG A 208 -22.24 10.51 -26.43
N ARG A 209 -23.01 10.46 -25.34
CA ARG A 209 -24.38 11.00 -25.29
C ARG A 209 -24.43 12.51 -25.24
N LYS A 210 -23.47 13.15 -24.56
CA LYS A 210 -23.44 14.60 -24.36
C LYS A 210 -22.88 15.31 -25.59
N ASP A 211 -21.69 14.91 -26.03
CA ASP A 211 -20.92 15.64 -27.06
C ASP A 211 -20.58 14.80 -28.29
N ARG A 212 -21.10 13.56 -28.39
CA ARG A 212 -20.77 12.60 -29.47
C ARG A 212 -19.26 12.35 -29.58
N GLY A 213 -18.55 12.48 -28.47
CA GLY A 213 -17.12 12.23 -28.39
C GLY A 213 -16.78 10.74 -28.37
N THR A 214 -15.49 10.46 -28.53
CA THR A 214 -14.92 9.11 -28.39
C THR A 214 -13.88 9.11 -27.28
N ALA A 215 -14.00 8.13 -26.40
CA ALA A 215 -13.10 7.90 -25.29
C ALA A 215 -13.06 6.40 -24.97
N TYR A 216 -12.03 5.95 -24.26
CA TYR A 216 -11.72 4.55 -24.07
C TYR A 216 -11.51 4.21 -22.59
N GLY A 217 -11.66 2.92 -22.28
CA GLY A 217 -11.46 2.36 -20.96
C GLY A 217 -10.50 1.19 -21.00
N LEU A 218 -9.67 1.06 -19.97
CA LEU A 218 -8.80 -0.08 -19.73
C LEU A 218 -8.81 -0.39 -18.24
N THR A 219 -8.83 -1.67 -17.88
CA THR A 219 -8.74 -2.09 -16.48
C THR A 219 -7.58 -3.03 -16.24
N THR A 220 -7.09 -3.01 -15.01
CA THR A 220 -6.08 -3.94 -14.52
C THR A 220 -6.68 -5.00 -13.60
N GLN A 221 -6.02 -6.15 -13.53
CA GLN A 221 -6.36 -7.26 -12.64
C GLN A 221 -6.38 -6.81 -11.18
N LEU A 222 -7.34 -7.33 -10.42
CA LEU A 222 -7.30 -7.25 -8.96
C LEU A 222 -6.28 -8.27 -8.44
N ILE A 223 -5.31 -7.80 -7.67
CA ILE A 223 -4.27 -8.68 -7.12
C ILE A 223 -4.90 -9.57 -6.04
N LYS A 224 -4.72 -10.87 -6.21
CA LYS A 224 -5.05 -11.90 -5.22
C LYS A 224 -3.76 -12.59 -4.80
N LYS A 225 -3.71 -13.04 -3.55
CA LYS A 225 -2.66 -13.96 -3.12
C LYS A 225 -2.97 -15.37 -3.64
N ALA A 226 -1.94 -16.19 -3.78
CA ALA A 226 -2.08 -17.59 -4.20
C ALA A 226 -2.99 -18.41 -3.26
N ASP A 227 -3.08 -18.03 -1.98
CA ASP A 227 -3.98 -18.62 -0.98
C ASP A 227 -5.45 -18.16 -1.11
N GLY A 228 -5.77 -17.31 -2.08
CA GLY A 228 -7.11 -16.76 -2.32
C GLY A 228 -7.48 -15.56 -1.43
N THR A 229 -6.63 -15.17 -0.48
CA THR A 229 -6.86 -13.99 0.36
C THR A 229 -6.61 -12.69 -0.40
N LYS A 230 -7.19 -11.59 0.11
CA LYS A 230 -7.03 -10.27 -0.51
C LYS A 230 -5.59 -9.76 -0.34
N PHE A 231 -5.02 -9.25 -1.44
CA PHE A 231 -3.73 -8.57 -1.42
C PHE A 231 -3.77 -7.31 -0.54
N GLY A 232 -2.70 -7.06 0.21
CA GLY A 232 -2.57 -5.88 1.06
C GLY A 232 -3.37 -5.85 2.35
N LYS A 233 -4.09 -6.93 2.70
CA LYS A 233 -4.63 -7.16 4.05
C LYS A 233 -3.78 -8.21 4.78
N THR A 234 -3.27 -7.83 5.94
CA THR A 234 -2.67 -8.72 6.94
C THR A 234 -3.61 -8.87 8.13
N GLU A 235 -3.32 -9.81 9.03
CA GLU A 235 -4.04 -9.95 10.31
C GLU A 235 -3.99 -8.64 11.12
N SER A 236 -2.91 -7.86 10.96
CA SER A 236 -2.69 -6.56 11.60
C SER A 236 -3.31 -5.36 10.87
N GLY A 237 -3.97 -5.55 9.73
CA GLY A 237 -4.63 -4.47 8.97
C GLY A 237 -4.02 -4.22 7.59
N ALA A 238 -4.04 -2.95 7.15
CA ALA A 238 -3.50 -2.55 5.85
C ALA A 238 -1.98 -2.28 5.94
N ILE A 239 -1.26 -2.57 4.87
CA ILE A 239 0.14 -2.18 4.71
C ILE A 239 0.18 -0.81 4.02
N TRP A 240 0.39 0.24 4.81
CA TRP A 240 0.38 1.63 4.35
C TRP A 240 1.69 2.00 3.64
N LEU A 241 1.62 3.01 2.78
CA LEU A 241 2.82 3.60 2.15
C LEU A 241 3.47 4.67 3.03
N ASP A 242 2.72 5.23 4.00
CA ASP A 242 3.26 6.17 4.99
C ASP A 242 4.13 5.42 6.02
N PRO A 243 5.42 5.78 6.18
CA PRO A 243 6.32 5.14 7.12
C PRO A 243 5.87 5.24 8.58
N GLU A 244 5.11 6.27 8.97
CA GLU A 244 4.59 6.43 10.33
C GLU A 244 3.44 5.46 10.64
N LYS A 245 2.76 4.95 9.60
CA LYS A 245 1.66 3.99 9.73
C LYS A 245 2.09 2.55 9.46
N THR A 246 3.14 2.38 8.67
CA THR A 246 3.78 1.09 8.43
C THR A 246 5.27 1.34 8.26
N SER A 247 6.05 1.01 9.29
CA SER A 247 7.49 1.22 9.26
C SER A 247 8.13 0.58 8.01
N PRO A 248 9.20 1.18 7.44
CA PRO A 248 9.88 0.63 6.29
C PRO A 248 10.34 -0.82 6.49
N TYR A 249 10.65 -1.21 7.72
CA TYR A 249 10.94 -2.59 8.09
C TYR A 249 9.73 -3.51 7.87
N LYS A 250 8.55 -3.16 8.40
CA LYS A 250 7.31 -3.95 8.19
C LYS A 250 6.92 -3.98 6.71
N TYR A 251 7.06 -2.86 6.02
CA TYR A 251 6.82 -2.76 4.58
C TYR A 251 7.74 -3.72 3.80
N TYR A 252 9.06 -3.64 4.03
CA TYR A 252 10.05 -4.55 3.43
C TYR A 252 9.75 -6.02 3.75
N GLN A 253 9.43 -6.33 5.00
CA GLN A 253 9.10 -7.69 5.43
C GLN A 253 7.82 -8.23 4.78
N PHE A 254 6.82 -7.39 4.52
CA PHE A 254 5.61 -7.81 3.80
C PHE A 254 5.97 -8.39 2.41
N TRP A 255 6.81 -7.69 1.65
CA TRP A 255 7.26 -8.14 0.34
C TRP A 255 8.23 -9.30 0.43
N LEU A 256 9.17 -9.25 1.37
CA LEU A 256 10.15 -10.33 1.57
C LEU A 256 9.45 -11.63 1.95
N ASN A 257 8.32 -11.59 2.66
CA ASN A 257 7.58 -12.78 3.08
C ASN A 257 6.57 -13.30 2.05
N ALA A 258 6.58 -12.78 0.83
CA ALA A 258 5.81 -13.35 -0.28
C ALA A 258 6.16 -14.83 -0.52
N THR A 259 5.14 -15.62 -0.86
CA THR A 259 5.35 -17.00 -1.34
C THR A 259 6.08 -16.99 -2.68
N ASP A 260 6.68 -18.11 -3.09
CA ASP A 260 7.37 -18.17 -4.39
C ASP A 260 6.42 -17.88 -5.57
N SER A 261 5.17 -18.36 -5.48
CA SER A 261 4.13 -18.10 -6.48
C SER A 261 3.75 -16.62 -6.54
N ASP A 262 3.51 -16.02 -5.37
CA ASP A 262 3.17 -14.60 -5.27
C ASP A 262 4.31 -13.72 -5.75
N ALA A 263 5.55 -14.00 -5.33
CA ALA A 263 6.73 -13.22 -5.69
C ALA A 263 6.93 -13.17 -7.21
N ARG A 264 6.70 -14.27 -7.93
CA ARG A 264 6.78 -14.32 -9.39
C ARG A 264 5.76 -13.42 -10.08
N SER A 265 4.53 -13.37 -9.56
CA SER A 265 3.50 -12.47 -10.07
C SER A 265 3.80 -11.01 -9.72
N TRP A 266 4.13 -10.76 -8.45
CA TRP A 266 4.29 -9.42 -7.91
C TRP A 266 5.53 -8.70 -8.43
N ILE A 267 6.63 -9.40 -8.68
CA ILE A 267 7.84 -8.79 -9.24
C ILE A 267 7.58 -8.21 -10.64
N ARG A 268 6.71 -8.85 -11.44
CA ARG A 268 6.30 -8.35 -12.76
C ARG A 268 5.43 -7.10 -12.67
N ILE A 269 4.65 -6.95 -11.60
CA ILE A 269 3.70 -5.85 -11.42
C ILE A 269 4.36 -4.64 -10.75
N PHE A 270 5.19 -4.86 -9.73
CA PHE A 270 5.64 -3.80 -8.80
C PHE A 270 7.10 -3.37 -9.02
N THR A 271 7.79 -3.91 -10.02
CA THR A 271 9.14 -3.46 -10.41
C THR A 271 9.16 -2.92 -11.83
N LEU A 272 10.17 -2.10 -12.13
CA LEU A 272 10.40 -1.58 -13.49
C LEU A 272 11.45 -2.38 -14.28
N LEU A 273 11.79 -3.58 -13.80
CA LEU A 273 12.69 -4.49 -14.49
C LEU A 273 12.12 -4.87 -15.86
N THR A 274 13.01 -5.05 -16.82
CA THR A 274 12.67 -5.51 -18.17
C THR A 274 12.23 -6.97 -18.15
N GLN A 275 11.50 -7.39 -19.19
CA GLN A 275 11.08 -8.77 -19.33
C GLN A 275 12.27 -9.75 -19.27
N GLN A 276 13.39 -9.43 -19.93
CA GLN A 276 14.59 -10.27 -19.94
C GLN A 276 15.24 -10.37 -18.55
N GLU A 277 15.31 -9.27 -17.79
CA GLU A 277 15.83 -9.29 -16.42
C GLU A 277 14.97 -10.13 -15.49
N LEU A 278 13.65 -10.06 -15.64
CA LEU A 278 12.71 -10.86 -14.84
C LEU A 278 12.77 -12.35 -15.19
N GLU A 279 12.79 -12.69 -16.48
CA GLU A 279 12.95 -14.09 -16.92
C GLU A 279 14.26 -14.70 -16.39
N LYS A 280 15.35 -13.92 -16.37
CA LYS A 280 16.62 -14.34 -15.78
C LYS A 280 16.51 -14.55 -14.26
N LEU A 281 15.96 -13.58 -13.53
CA LEU A 281 15.78 -13.67 -12.07
C LEU A 281 14.88 -14.84 -11.68
N GLU A 282 13.84 -15.10 -12.47
CA GLU A 282 12.96 -16.25 -12.31
C GLU A 282 13.71 -17.57 -12.47
N ALA A 283 14.55 -17.71 -13.50
CA ALA A 283 15.37 -18.89 -13.72
C ALA A 283 16.42 -19.09 -12.60
N GLU A 284 17.06 -18.02 -12.13
CA GLU A 284 18.00 -18.06 -11.00
C GLU A 284 17.30 -18.50 -9.71
N HIS A 285 16.09 -18.02 -9.46
CA HIS A 285 15.28 -18.42 -8.32
C HIS A 285 14.83 -19.88 -8.41
N ASP A 286 14.43 -20.35 -9.59
CA ASP A 286 14.04 -21.75 -9.80
C ASP A 286 15.21 -22.72 -9.55
N ALA A 287 16.43 -22.32 -9.87
CA ALA A 287 17.63 -23.09 -9.56
C ALA A 287 17.95 -23.16 -8.06
N ALA A 288 17.61 -22.12 -7.29
CA ALA A 288 17.91 -22.04 -5.86
C ALA A 288 16.83 -21.30 -5.04
N PRO A 289 15.61 -21.85 -4.87
CA PRO A 289 14.48 -21.13 -4.26
C PRO A 289 14.75 -20.71 -2.80
N HIS A 290 15.56 -21.50 -2.08
CA HIS A 290 15.96 -21.24 -0.70
C HIS A 290 16.73 -19.92 -0.51
N LEU A 291 17.32 -19.37 -1.57
CA LEU A 291 18.02 -18.07 -1.54
C LEU A 291 17.06 -16.87 -1.56
N ARG A 292 15.79 -17.10 -1.93
CA ARG A 292 14.70 -16.11 -1.99
C ARG A 292 15.05 -14.90 -2.85
N ILE A 293 15.63 -15.14 -4.02
CA ILE A 293 16.17 -14.10 -4.90
C ILE A 293 15.05 -13.18 -5.39
N LEU A 294 13.90 -13.75 -5.82
CA LEU A 294 12.75 -12.96 -6.26
C LEU A 294 12.18 -12.07 -5.16
N GLN A 295 11.99 -12.63 -3.96
CA GLN A 295 11.43 -11.86 -2.83
C GLN A 295 12.35 -10.72 -2.43
N LYS A 296 13.67 -10.95 -2.39
CA LYS A 296 14.65 -9.91 -2.08
C LYS A 296 14.67 -8.82 -3.14
N ALA A 297 14.67 -9.18 -4.43
CA ALA A 297 14.64 -8.21 -5.52
C ALA A 297 13.37 -7.35 -5.49
N LEU A 298 12.20 -7.99 -5.33
CA LEU A 298 10.91 -7.32 -5.18
C LEU A 298 10.90 -6.38 -3.97
N ALA A 299 11.26 -6.88 -2.79
CA ALA A 299 11.24 -6.10 -1.55
C ALA A 299 12.21 -4.91 -1.62
N THR A 300 13.38 -5.08 -2.24
CA THR A 300 14.37 -4.03 -2.45
C THR A 300 13.81 -2.92 -3.34
N ASP A 301 13.40 -3.23 -4.57
CA ASP A 301 12.95 -2.23 -5.55
C ASP A 301 11.77 -1.41 -5.00
N ILE A 302 10.76 -2.09 -4.46
CA ILE A 302 9.54 -1.42 -4.01
C ILE A 302 9.73 -0.63 -2.71
N THR A 303 10.64 -1.04 -1.82
CA THR A 303 10.95 -0.27 -0.60
C THR A 303 11.72 1.00 -0.94
N VAL A 304 12.68 0.93 -1.88
CA VAL A 304 13.41 2.11 -2.36
C VAL A 304 12.45 3.09 -3.03
N ARG A 305 11.55 2.58 -3.88
CA ARG A 305 10.57 3.39 -4.60
C ARG A 305 9.57 4.08 -3.68
N THR A 306 9.11 3.40 -2.64
CA THR A 306 8.09 3.95 -1.72
C THR A 306 8.70 4.82 -0.62
N HIS A 307 9.87 4.45 -0.08
CA HIS A 307 10.41 5.11 1.12
C HIS A 307 11.77 5.79 0.87
N SER A 308 12.80 5.03 0.47
CA SER A 308 14.14 5.50 0.04
C SER A 308 15.18 4.38 0.16
N GLU A 309 16.38 4.60 -0.39
CA GLU A 309 17.55 3.75 -0.16
C GLU A 309 17.94 3.66 1.32
N ALA A 310 17.90 4.79 2.05
CA ALA A 310 18.22 4.83 3.47
C ALA A 310 17.21 4.03 4.32
N ALA A 311 15.93 4.09 3.95
CA ALA A 311 14.87 3.31 4.58
C ALA A 311 15.05 1.80 4.30
N LEU A 312 15.42 1.42 3.08
CA LEU A 312 15.78 0.04 2.75
C LEU A 312 16.97 -0.44 3.59
N GLU A 313 18.05 0.33 3.66
CA GLU A 313 19.24 -0.04 4.45
C GLU A 313 18.88 -0.26 5.92
N THR A 314 18.04 0.62 6.47
CA THR A 314 17.52 0.50 7.83
C THR A 314 16.67 -0.76 8.00
N ALA A 315 15.79 -1.06 7.04
CA ALA A 315 14.95 -2.27 7.06
C ALA A 315 15.78 -3.57 6.97
N ILE A 316 16.83 -3.60 6.14
CA ILE A 316 17.75 -4.74 6.01
C ILE A 316 18.52 -4.93 7.32
N LYS A 317 19.16 -3.88 7.85
CA LYS A 317 19.89 -3.95 9.13
C LYS A 317 18.99 -4.38 10.29
N THR A 318 17.76 -3.90 10.31
CA THR A 318 16.75 -4.31 11.29
C THR A 318 16.42 -5.80 11.16
N SER A 319 16.27 -6.29 9.93
CA SER A 319 16.01 -7.71 9.66
C SER A 319 17.20 -8.59 10.07
N GLU A 320 18.43 -8.16 9.80
CA GLU A 320 19.66 -8.84 10.21
C GLU A 320 19.83 -8.83 11.73
N PHE A 321 19.47 -7.73 12.39
CA PHE A 321 19.47 -7.63 13.84
C PHE A 321 18.43 -8.57 14.46
N LEU A 322 17.19 -8.59 13.98
CA LEU A 322 16.12 -9.42 14.54
C LEU A 322 16.25 -10.90 14.16
N PHE A 323 16.77 -11.27 12.99
CA PHE A 323 16.74 -12.69 12.55
C PHE A 323 18.09 -13.25 12.10
N GLY A 324 19.12 -12.43 12.01
CA GLY A 324 20.47 -12.83 11.62
C GLY A 324 21.50 -12.62 12.73
N ASN A 325 22.73 -12.38 12.30
CA ASN A 325 23.91 -12.13 13.14
C ASN A 325 24.16 -10.64 13.40
N GLY A 326 23.13 -9.80 13.27
CA GLY A 326 23.27 -8.35 13.47
C GLY A 326 23.74 -8.01 14.89
N SER A 327 24.64 -7.02 14.98
CA SER A 327 25.24 -6.57 16.23
C SER A 327 24.36 -5.55 16.95
N LEU A 328 24.41 -5.54 18.29
CA LEU A 328 23.81 -4.49 19.14
C LEU A 328 24.27 -3.08 18.78
N SER A 329 25.50 -2.94 18.28
CA SER A 329 26.09 -1.65 17.88
C SER A 329 25.29 -0.91 16.81
N PHE A 330 24.40 -1.60 16.07
CA PHE A 330 23.44 -0.96 15.18
C PHE A 330 22.46 -0.08 15.96
N LEU A 331 21.91 -0.59 17.07
CA LEU A 331 20.92 0.12 17.88
C LEU A 331 21.54 1.28 18.66
N GLU A 332 22.81 1.15 19.06
CA GLU A 332 23.55 2.21 19.74
C GLU A 332 23.65 3.51 18.92
N ARG A 333 23.50 3.41 17.60
CA ARG A 333 23.58 4.55 16.67
C ARG A 333 22.21 5.15 16.34
N LEU A 334 21.13 4.56 16.81
CA LEU A 334 19.77 4.98 16.51
C LEU A 334 19.21 5.90 17.58
N SER A 335 18.33 6.80 17.18
CA SER A 335 17.54 7.60 18.11
C SER A 335 16.54 6.72 18.88
N PRO A 336 16.09 7.14 20.08
CA PRO A 336 15.03 6.45 20.81
C PRO A 336 13.77 6.18 19.97
N ALA A 337 13.38 7.12 19.10
CA ALA A 337 12.22 6.98 18.22
C ALA A 337 12.41 5.82 17.22
N HIS A 338 13.56 5.74 16.54
CA HIS A 338 13.84 4.67 15.58
C HIS A 338 13.95 3.29 16.25
N ILE A 339 14.45 3.21 17.49
CA ILE A 339 14.45 1.94 18.23
C ILE A 339 13.02 1.48 18.50
N LEU A 340 12.16 2.38 18.97
CA LEU A 340 10.75 2.03 19.21
C LEU A 340 10.04 1.60 17.93
N GLU A 341 10.37 2.23 16.80
CA GLU A 341 9.85 1.86 15.48
C GLU A 341 10.30 0.46 15.03
N ILE A 342 11.56 0.09 15.26
CA ILE A 342 12.08 -1.26 14.98
C ILE A 342 11.32 -2.33 15.77
N PHE A 343 11.04 -2.04 17.03
CA PHE A 343 10.32 -2.92 17.94
C PHE A 343 8.81 -2.69 17.93
N GLU A 344 8.29 -1.97 16.94
CA GLU A 344 6.87 -1.71 16.80
C GLU A 344 6.15 -3.01 16.43
N GLY A 345 5.21 -3.46 17.27
CA GLY A 345 4.56 -4.78 17.15
C GLY A 345 5.32 -5.93 17.81
N VAL A 346 6.50 -5.67 18.37
CA VAL A 346 7.13 -6.53 19.37
C VAL A 346 6.57 -6.16 20.75
N ALA A 347 6.35 -7.13 21.63
CA ALA A 347 5.86 -6.85 22.97
C ALA A 347 6.88 -6.02 23.77
N GLN A 348 6.41 -4.88 24.30
CA GLN A 348 7.22 -3.91 25.03
C GLN A 348 6.79 -3.85 26.50
N PHE A 349 7.75 -3.72 27.41
CA PHE A 349 7.50 -3.66 28.84
C PHE A 349 8.27 -2.51 29.48
N VAL A 350 7.58 -1.69 30.27
CA VAL A 350 8.22 -0.64 31.07
C VAL A 350 8.70 -1.25 32.39
N ILE A 351 9.95 -0.98 32.76
CA ILE A 351 10.57 -1.41 34.01
C ILE A 351 11.15 -0.19 34.75
N SER A 352 11.19 -0.22 36.08
CA SER A 352 11.79 0.87 36.86
C SER A 352 13.30 0.88 36.71
N ARG A 353 13.84 2.04 36.36
CA ARG A 353 15.28 2.26 36.30
C ARG A 353 15.93 2.20 37.68
N GLU A 354 15.26 2.67 38.73
CA GLU A 354 15.77 2.62 40.11
C GLU A 354 15.90 1.19 40.63
N GLU A 355 14.87 0.35 40.38
CA GLU A 355 14.94 -1.06 40.73
C GLU A 355 16.05 -1.76 39.94
N LEU A 356 16.18 -1.43 38.65
CA LEU A 356 17.25 -1.97 37.81
C LEU A 356 18.65 -1.53 38.31
N ALA A 357 18.80 -0.30 38.78
CA ALA A 357 20.06 0.20 39.35
C ALA A 357 20.51 -0.60 40.59
N SER A 358 19.56 -1.17 41.33
CA SER A 358 19.84 -2.03 42.50
C SER A 358 20.22 -3.47 42.11
N GLY A 359 20.06 -3.83 40.84
CA GLY A 359 20.27 -5.18 40.30
C GLY A 359 19.05 -6.08 40.47
N ILE A 360 18.60 -6.67 39.35
CA ILE A 360 17.44 -7.57 39.33
C ILE A 360 17.87 -8.89 38.68
N ASP A 361 17.57 -10.02 39.33
CA ASP A 361 17.83 -11.33 38.74
C ASP A 361 16.92 -11.58 37.52
N VAL A 362 17.44 -12.31 36.54
CA VAL A 362 16.75 -12.54 35.25
C VAL A 362 15.36 -13.17 35.39
N ALA A 363 15.14 -14.02 36.40
CA ALA A 363 13.85 -14.66 36.60
C ALA A 363 12.82 -13.65 37.13
N THR A 364 13.20 -12.79 38.07
CA THR A 364 12.38 -11.68 38.55
C THR A 364 12.12 -10.67 37.44
N LEU A 365 13.16 -10.28 36.69
CA LEU A 365 13.02 -9.32 35.59
C LEU A 365 12.03 -9.79 34.52
N LEU A 366 12.12 -11.06 34.10
CA LEU A 366 11.36 -11.55 32.95
C LEU A 366 9.98 -12.16 33.27
N ALA A 367 9.69 -12.45 34.55
CA ALA A 367 8.42 -13.06 34.96
C ALA A 367 7.63 -12.28 36.01
N GLU A 368 8.27 -11.42 36.81
CA GLU A 368 7.56 -10.62 37.83
C GLU A 368 7.49 -9.14 37.45
N LYS A 369 8.59 -8.57 36.95
CA LYS A 369 8.64 -7.17 36.48
C LYS A 369 8.08 -7.02 35.07
N THR A 370 7.95 -8.12 34.34
CA THR A 370 7.33 -8.20 33.01
C THR A 370 6.51 -9.47 32.88
N THR A 371 5.85 -9.65 31.74
CA THR A 371 5.12 -10.89 31.40
C THR A 371 5.73 -11.61 30.19
N VAL A 372 7.04 -11.42 29.94
CA VAL A 372 7.78 -12.14 28.89
C VAL A 372 7.68 -13.66 29.11
N PHE A 373 7.71 -14.08 30.38
CA PHE A 373 7.39 -15.43 30.81
C PHE A 373 6.24 -15.42 31.82
N PRO A 374 5.38 -16.44 31.80
CA PRO A 374 4.26 -16.56 32.74
C PRO A 374 4.71 -16.95 34.16
N SER A 375 5.93 -17.47 34.33
CA SER A 375 6.48 -17.80 35.65
C SER A 375 8.00 -17.84 35.67
N LYS A 376 8.59 -17.65 36.86
CA LYS A 376 10.03 -17.85 37.11
C LYS A 376 10.49 -19.26 36.72
N GLY A 377 9.64 -20.28 36.87
CA GLY A 377 9.95 -21.66 36.50
C GLY A 377 10.21 -21.84 34.99
N GLU A 378 9.43 -21.16 34.15
CA GLU A 378 9.64 -21.20 32.70
C GLU A 378 10.91 -20.49 32.25
N VAL A 379 11.29 -19.38 32.93
CA VAL A 379 12.56 -18.70 32.68
C VAL A 379 13.72 -19.69 32.91
N LYS A 380 13.72 -20.38 34.06
CA LYS A 380 14.76 -21.37 34.42
C LYS A 380 14.87 -22.48 33.38
N LYS A 381 13.73 -23.08 33.00
CA LYS A 381 13.69 -24.15 31.99
C LYS A 381 14.24 -23.68 30.64
N THR A 382 13.94 -22.44 30.26
CA THR A 382 14.41 -21.86 28.98
C THR A 382 15.91 -21.55 28.99
N ILE A 383 16.44 -21.06 30.12
CA ILE A 383 17.88 -20.86 30.33
C ILE A 383 18.63 -22.19 30.23
N GLN A 384 18.16 -23.22 30.94
CA GLN A 384 18.77 -24.56 30.90
C GLN A 384 18.75 -25.19 29.50
N GLY A 385 17.71 -24.91 28.71
CA GLY A 385 17.63 -25.28 27.30
C GLY A 385 18.49 -24.42 26.36
N GLY A 386 19.20 -23.42 26.87
CA GLY A 386 20.02 -22.48 26.09
C GLY A 386 19.21 -21.57 25.15
N GLY A 387 17.92 -21.40 25.44
CA GLY A 387 16.95 -20.71 24.60
C GLY A 387 16.64 -19.27 25.01
N LEU A 388 17.37 -18.70 25.97
CA LEU A 388 17.21 -17.30 26.40
C LEU A 388 18.48 -16.52 26.09
N SER A 389 18.32 -15.34 25.48
CA SER A 389 19.39 -14.37 25.32
C SER A 389 18.90 -12.99 25.73
N ILE A 390 19.76 -12.21 26.37
CA ILE A 390 19.55 -10.79 26.66
C ILE A 390 20.63 -10.01 25.95
N ASN A 391 20.24 -8.98 25.21
CA ASN A 391 21.13 -8.20 24.35
C ASN A 391 22.00 -9.12 23.48
N LYS A 392 21.40 -10.13 22.82
CA LYS A 392 22.11 -11.12 21.99
C LYS A 392 23.14 -12.00 22.71
N GLU A 393 23.32 -11.85 24.01
CA GLU A 393 24.18 -12.72 24.82
C GLU A 393 23.35 -13.81 25.48
N LYS A 394 23.81 -15.06 25.38
CA LYS A 394 23.12 -16.18 26.03
C LYS A 394 23.20 -16.02 27.54
N VAL A 395 22.06 -16.14 28.19
CA VAL A 395 22.00 -16.13 29.66
C VAL A 395 22.53 -17.46 30.17
N ALA A 396 23.66 -17.43 30.87
CA ALA A 396 24.33 -18.64 31.35
C ALA A 396 23.66 -19.22 32.61
N GLU A 397 23.22 -18.35 33.52
CA GLU A 397 22.72 -18.74 34.84
C GLU A 397 21.41 -18.06 35.20
N VAL A 398 20.59 -18.76 35.97
CA VAL A 398 19.31 -18.27 36.50
C VAL A 398 19.50 -17.11 37.49
N THR A 399 20.68 -17.05 38.12
CA THR A 399 21.09 -16.03 39.09
C THR A 399 21.72 -14.80 38.43
N ALA A 400 21.81 -14.77 37.08
CA ALA A 400 22.32 -13.62 36.36
C ALA A 400 21.52 -12.36 36.74
N SER A 401 22.24 -11.33 37.19
CA SER A 401 21.67 -10.04 37.59
C SER A 401 21.92 -9.01 36.49
N TYR A 402 20.89 -8.22 36.19
CA TYR A 402 20.93 -7.15 35.21
C TYR A 402 20.82 -5.80 35.93
N THR A 403 21.61 -4.84 35.47
CA THR A 403 21.65 -3.48 36.02
C THR A 403 21.53 -2.44 34.91
N VAL A 404 21.59 -1.16 35.28
CA VAL A 404 21.62 -0.04 34.33
C VAL A 404 22.80 -0.13 33.34
N SER A 405 23.88 -0.84 33.68
CA SER A 405 25.01 -1.04 32.76
C SER A 405 24.67 -1.95 31.57
N ASN A 406 23.55 -2.67 31.63
CA ASN A 406 23.07 -3.53 30.54
C ASN A 406 22.11 -2.77 29.61
N LEU A 407 21.85 -1.49 29.86
CA LEU A 407 20.97 -0.69 29.01
C LEU A 407 21.67 -0.28 27.72
N ILE A 408 21.01 -0.55 26.60
CA ILE A 408 21.34 0.01 25.29
C ILE A 408 20.76 1.42 25.24
N ASN A 409 21.57 2.41 24.83
CA ASN A 409 21.20 3.83 24.82
C ASN A 409 20.63 4.32 26.16
N ASP A 410 21.19 3.81 27.27
CA ASP A 410 20.78 4.13 28.64
C ASP A 410 19.27 3.93 28.93
N LYS A 411 18.57 3.16 28.09
CA LYS A 411 17.10 3.01 28.17
C LYS A 411 16.57 1.61 27.85
N TYR A 412 17.23 0.79 27.05
CA TYR A 412 16.60 -0.42 26.49
C TYR A 412 17.32 -1.72 26.86
N ILE A 413 16.57 -2.80 27.12
CA ILE A 413 17.10 -4.18 27.17
C ILE A 413 16.30 -5.03 26.18
N ILE A 414 16.98 -5.89 25.43
CA ILE A 414 16.35 -6.74 24.41
C ILE A 414 16.38 -8.18 24.87
N VAL A 415 15.22 -8.81 24.92
CA VAL A 415 15.08 -10.22 25.30
C VAL A 415 14.75 -11.04 24.08
N GLN A 416 15.45 -12.16 23.90
CA GLN A 416 15.19 -13.13 22.85
C GLN A 416 14.85 -14.49 23.47
N LYS A 417 13.65 -15.00 23.17
CA LYS A 417 13.15 -16.34 23.55
C LYS A 417 13.13 -17.25 22.33
N GLY A 418 14.03 -18.21 22.29
CA GLY A 418 14.25 -19.10 21.14
C GLY A 418 14.86 -18.33 19.96
N LYS A 419 14.44 -18.64 18.74
CA LYS A 419 15.00 -18.00 17.53
C LYS A 419 14.28 -16.73 17.09
N LYS A 420 12.96 -16.64 17.28
CA LYS A 420 12.12 -15.62 16.63
C LYS A 420 11.34 -14.70 17.58
N ASN A 421 11.23 -15.03 18.87
CA ASN A 421 10.44 -14.22 19.78
C ASN A 421 11.33 -13.19 20.46
N TYR A 422 11.08 -11.92 20.17
CA TYR A 422 11.77 -10.78 20.77
C TYR A 422 10.83 -10.03 21.70
N PHE A 423 11.41 -9.33 22.67
CA PHE A 423 10.72 -8.44 23.58
C PHE A 423 11.63 -7.24 23.88
N LEU A 424 11.04 -6.06 24.02
CA LEU A 424 11.76 -4.85 24.39
C LEU A 424 11.40 -4.46 25.83
N LEU A 425 12.40 -4.32 26.69
CA LEU A 425 12.26 -3.70 27.99
C LEU A 425 12.70 -2.24 27.88
N ILE A 426 11.90 -1.33 28.44
CA ILE A 426 12.13 0.11 28.45
C ILE A 426 12.31 0.52 29.91
N ALA A 427 13.51 0.94 30.29
CA ALA A 427 13.79 1.47 31.61
C ALA A 427 13.35 2.93 31.69
N GLU A 428 12.48 3.25 32.64
CA GLU A 428 12.00 4.60 32.92
C GLU A 428 12.29 5.01 34.36
#